data_AF-A0A4Q5R7Z7-F1
#
_entry.id   AF-A0A4Q5R7Z7-F1
#
_cell.length_a   1.000
_cell.length_b   1.000
_cell.length_c   1.000
_cell.angle_alpha   90.00
_cell.angle_beta   90.00
_cell.angle_gamma   90.00
#
_symmetry.space_group_name_H-M   'P 1'
#
loop_
_entity.id
_entity.type
_entity.pdbx_description
1 polymer ?
#
loop_
_entity_poly.entity_id
_entity_poly.type
_entity_poly.pdbx_seq_one_letter_code
_entity_poly.pdbx_strand_id
1 'polypeptide(L)' 'MSIEKDIHQPKFRNEYHKMTVNLIYTYNWIMENSRRLFEKAD' A
#
# COMPACT_ATOMS: atom_id res chain seq x y z
N MET A 1 8.20 -0.31 3.60
CA MET A 1 6.80 0.10 3.80
C MET A 1 6.09 -1.00 4.57
N SER A 2 5.39 -0.66 5.65
CA SER A 2 4.56 -1.61 6.40
C SER A 2 3.15 -1.04 6.41
N ILE A 3 2.23 -1.67 5.67
CA ILE A 3 0.87 -1.15 5.42
C ILE A 3 0.16 -0.72 6.72
N GLU A 4 0.34 -1.45 7.82
CA GLU A 4 -0.25 -1.14 9.14
C GLU A 4 0.35 0.11 9.81
N LYS A 5 1.62 0.43 9.53
CA LYS A 5 2.28 1.64 10.03
C LYS A 5 1.98 2.86 9.16
N ASP A 6 1.74 2.64 7.87
CA ASP A 6 1.52 3.71 6.89
C ASP A 6 0.04 4.17 6.82
N ILE A 7 -0.90 3.33 7.28
CA ILE A 7 -2.32 3.69 7.39
C ILE A 7 -2.59 4.33 8.77
N HIS A 8 -2.56 5.66 8.82
CA HIS A 8 -2.92 6.43 10.03
C HIS A 8 -4.43 6.65 10.19
N GLN A 9 -5.25 5.63 9.92
CA GLN A 9 -6.70 5.74 10.00
C GLN A 9 -7.23 5.14 11.32
N PRO A 10 -7.71 5.96 12.27
CA PRO A 10 -8.06 5.49 13.61
C PRO A 10 -9.31 4.59 13.65
N LYS A 11 -10.22 4.71 12.68
CA LYS A 11 -11.38 3.82 12.48
C LYS A 11 -11.71 3.72 11.00
N PHE A 12 -12.04 2.51 10.57
CA PHE A 12 -12.65 2.28 9.26
C PHE A 12 -14.18 2.40 9.36
N ARG A 13 -14.78 2.91 8.28
CA ARG A 13 -16.23 3.12 8.19
C ARG A 13 -17.00 1.80 8.10
N ASN A 14 -16.42 0.81 7.42
CA ASN A 14 -16.92 -0.56 7.25
C ASN A 14 -15.79 -1.43 6.67
N GLU A 15 -16.03 -2.74 6.57
CA GLU A 15 -15.04 -3.69 6.03
C GLU A 15 -14.68 -3.44 4.56
N TYR A 16 -15.64 -2.96 3.75
CA TYR A 16 -15.38 -2.59 2.35
C TYR A 16 -14.40 -1.41 2.22
N HIS A 17 -14.55 -0.39 3.09
CA HIS A 17 -13.64 0.74 3.14
C HIS A 17 -12.24 0.30 3.58
N LYS A 18 -12.15 -0.57 4.61
CA LYS A 18 -10.89 -1.17 5.05
C LYS A 18 -10.21 -1.96 3.92
N MET A 19 -10.96 -2.79 3.21
CA MET A 19 -10.46 -3.54 2.05
C MET A 19 -9.91 -2.62 0.97
N THR A 20 -10.66 -1.57 0.63
CA THR A 20 -10.28 -0.60 -0.41
C THR A 20 -8.98 0.11 -0.05
N VAL A 21 -8.87 0.60 1.19
CA VAL A 21 -7.65 1.27 1.68
C VAL A 21 -6.45 0.32 1.64
N ASN A 22 -6.62 -0.91 2.13
CA ASN A 22 -5.55 -1.92 2.08
C ASN A 22 -5.11 -2.21 0.64
N LEU A 23 -6.06 -2.31 -0.30
CA LEU A 23 -5.77 -2.58 -1.71
C LEU A 23 -4.94 -1.45 -2.34
N ILE A 24 -5.31 -0.19 -2.08
CA ILE A 24 -4.58 0.99 -2.58
C ILE A 24 -3.14 1.00 -2.05
N TYR A 25 -2.94 0.79 -0.75
CA TYR A 25 -1.61 0.78 -0.14
C TYR A 25 -0.77 -0.40 -0.65
N THR A 26 -1.38 -1.57 -0.84
CA THR A 26 -0.70 -2.74 -1.41
C THR A 26 -0.25 -2.48 -2.84
N TYR A 27 -1.11 -1.87 -3.66
CA TYR A 27 -0.76 -1.49 -5.03
C TYR A 27 0.43 -0.52 -5.08
N ASN A 28 0.40 0.53 -4.25
CA ASN A 28 1.51 1.50 -4.19
C ASN A 28 2.82 0.84 -3.77
N TRP A 29 2.78 -0.09 -2.79
CA TRP A 29 3.95 -0.84 -2.38
C TRP A 29 4.53 -1.72 -3.50
N ILE A 30 3.66 -2.42 -4.24
CA ILE A 30 4.09 -3.23 -5.40
C ILE A 30 4.72 -2.33 -6.45
N MET A 31 4.11 -1.20 -6.79
CA MET A 31 4.65 -0.25 -7.76
C MET A 31 6.00 0.30 -7.34
N GLU A 32 6.19 0.65 -6.07
CA GLU A 32 7.49 1.08 -5.54
C GLU A 32 8.54 -0.02 -5.67
N ASN A 33 8.20 -1.26 -5.34
CA ASN A 33 9.11 -2.39 -5.50
C ASN A 33 9.45 -2.66 -6.97
N SER A 34 8.46 -2.60 -7.87
CA SER A 34 8.68 -2.74 -9.31
C SER A 34 9.62 -1.66 -9.81
N ARG A 35 9.39 -0.39 -9.41
CA ARG A 35 10.28 0.71 -9.76
C ARG A 35 11.71 0.47 -9.27
N ARG A 36 11.89 0.10 -8.00
CA ARG A 36 13.22 -0.22 -7.44
C ARG A 36 13.91 -1.38 -8.16
N LEU A 37 13.13 -2.37 -8.63
CA LEU A 37 13.65 -3.49 -9.41
C LEU A 37 14.17 -3.01 -10.77
N PHE A 38 13.42 -2.18 -11.47
CA PHE A 38 13.81 -1.64 -12.77
C PHE A 38 14.94 -0.60 -12.67
N GLU A 39 14.98 0.23 -11.62
CA GLU A 39 16.09 1.17 -11.35
C GLU A 39 17.44 0.45 -11.08
N LYS A 40 17.43 -0.84 -10.70
CA LYS A 40 18.64 -1.64 -10.52
C LYS A 40 19.10 -2.37 -11.79
N ALA A 41 18.25 -2.41 -12.81
CA ALA A 41 18.52 -3.13 -14.06
C ALA A 41 19.19 -2.24 -15.13
N ASP A 42 19.24 -0.92 -14.88
CA ASP A 42 20.00 0.10 -15.61
C ASP A 42 21.30 0.43 -14.86
#